data_AF-A0A2G9SA69-F1
#
_entry.id   AF-A0A2G9SA69-F1
#
_cell.length_a   1.000
_cell.length_b   1.000
_cell.length_c   1.000
_cell.angle_alpha   90.00
_cell.angle_beta   90.00
_cell.angle_gamma   90.00
#
_symmetry.space_group_name_H-M   'P 1'
#
loop_
_entity.id
_entity.type
_entity.pdbx_description
1 polymer ?
#
loop_
_entity_poly.entity_id
_entity_poly.type
_entity_poly.pdbx_seq_one_letter_code
_entity_poly.pdbx_strand_id
1 'polypeptide(L)'
;MDPTQFQYVVRNGKKLDFHEFSNEMASRTFNYPRLSESKFPQLQDSMHKIYKIMQGKPLDKLTDSMMINLQRVFKWKFSQATDWRTENMYQFCCSIMFEASFMTLYGRDPVADGRNVISEMREKFTKFDAKFPYLVINVPIALLGDTKSIREELIQYFMPHKMNVRRDLAEVIEARKDILENYDVLRDYDKAAHHFAFLWASVGNTIPATFWAMYYLVRHPEALASVRDEIDHLLQSTGQKRGPNYDIHITREQLDSLVLL
;
A
#
# COMPACT_ATOMS: atom_id res chain seq x y z
N MET A 1 26.80 -11.67 -1.48
CA MET A 1 26.47 -12.86 -0.67
C MET A 1 26.26 -14.02 -1.63
N ASP A 2 26.71 -15.22 -1.29
CA ASP A 2 26.48 -16.42 -2.11
C ASP A 2 24.99 -16.82 -2.02
N PRO A 3 24.23 -16.84 -3.13
CA PRO A 3 22.81 -17.20 -3.12
C PRO A 3 22.55 -18.63 -2.60
N THR A 4 23.49 -19.56 -2.78
CA THR A 4 23.34 -20.95 -2.34
C THR A 4 23.32 -21.07 -0.81
N GLN A 5 23.90 -20.09 -0.12
CA GLN A 5 23.99 -20.05 1.33
C GLN A 5 22.84 -19.30 2.01
N PHE A 6 22.02 -18.57 1.24
CA PHE A 6 20.98 -17.67 1.76
C PHE A 6 20.00 -18.38 2.71
N GLN A 7 19.58 -19.60 2.37
CA GLN A 7 18.66 -20.40 3.19
C GLN A 7 19.20 -20.69 4.60
N TYR A 8 20.52 -20.85 4.76
CA TYR A 8 21.14 -21.12 6.06
C TYR A 8 21.15 -19.89 6.96
N VAL A 9 21.17 -18.69 6.36
CA VAL A 9 21.10 -17.41 7.07
C VAL A 9 19.65 -17.15 7.49
N VAL A 10 18.70 -17.18 6.55
CA VAL A 10 17.29 -16.83 6.81
C VAL A 10 16.61 -17.80 7.79
N ARG A 11 16.95 -19.09 7.76
CA ARG A 11 16.36 -20.09 8.68
C ARG A 11 16.91 -20.00 10.11
N ASN A 12 17.94 -19.19 10.37
CA ASN A 12 18.60 -19.12 11.68
C ASN A 12 18.08 -17.97 12.56
N GLY A 13 16.77 -17.70 12.51
CA GLY A 13 16.14 -16.57 13.22
C GLY A 13 16.32 -16.55 14.74
N LYS A 14 16.68 -17.69 15.36
CA LYS A 14 17.03 -17.76 16.80
C LYS A 14 18.39 -17.12 17.12
N LYS A 15 19.30 -17.06 16.14
CA LYS A 15 20.65 -16.49 16.29
C LYS A 15 20.81 -15.16 15.56
N LEU A 16 20.00 -14.94 14.52
CA LEU A 16 20.02 -13.75 13.68
C LEU A 16 18.64 -13.09 13.74
N ASP A 17 18.50 -12.08 14.61
CA ASP A 17 17.24 -11.37 14.78
C ASP A 17 17.20 -10.09 13.93
N PHE A 18 16.29 -10.05 12.97
CA PHE A 18 16.04 -8.86 12.14
C PHE A 18 15.00 -7.91 12.78
N HIS A 19 14.25 -8.38 13.78
CA HIS A 19 13.19 -7.61 14.42
C HIS A 19 13.76 -6.44 15.22
N GLU A 20 14.90 -6.62 15.88
CA GLU A 20 15.51 -5.54 16.66
C GLU A 20 15.81 -4.32 15.78
N PHE A 21 16.55 -4.53 14.69
CA PHE A 21 16.88 -3.51 13.71
C PHE A 21 15.63 -2.89 13.07
N SER A 22 14.69 -3.73 12.62
CA SER A 22 13.47 -3.27 11.95
C SER A 22 12.60 -2.41 12.86
N ASN A 23 12.47 -2.79 14.13
CA ASN A 23 11.67 -2.08 15.11
C ASN A 23 12.29 -0.72 15.46
N GLU A 24 13.61 -0.65 15.65
CA GLU A 24 14.32 0.61 15.85
C GLU A 24 14.19 1.54 14.64
N MET A 25 14.48 1.03 13.44
CA MET A 25 14.39 1.79 12.20
C MET A 25 12.98 2.33 11.97
N ALA A 26 11.96 1.48 12.12
CA ALA A 26 10.59 1.87 11.85
C ALA A 26 10.04 2.84 12.92
N SER A 27 10.36 2.62 14.20
CA SER A 27 10.03 3.54 15.30
C SER A 27 10.58 4.94 15.03
N ARG A 28 11.86 5.05 14.68
CA ARG A 28 12.51 6.34 14.38
C ARG A 28 11.90 6.99 13.13
N THR A 29 11.72 6.20 12.08
CA THR A 29 11.28 6.71 10.77
C THR A 29 9.85 7.22 10.82
N PHE A 30 8.94 6.47 11.43
CA PHE A 30 7.50 6.77 11.45
C PHE A 30 7.02 7.45 12.74
N ASN A 31 7.90 7.66 13.73
CA ASN A 31 7.62 8.39 14.97
C ASN A 31 6.59 7.73 15.91
N TYR A 32 6.63 6.41 16.03
CA TYR A 32 5.88 5.68 17.06
C TYR A 32 6.87 5.00 18.05
N PRO A 33 6.44 4.67 19.29
CA PRO A 33 7.32 4.07 20.28
C PRO A 33 7.87 2.71 19.84
N ARG A 34 9.11 2.38 20.21
CA ARG A 34 9.68 1.06 19.96
C ARG A 34 8.80 -0.04 20.58
N LEU A 35 8.44 -1.04 19.79
CA LEU A 35 7.57 -2.14 20.21
C LEU A 35 8.35 -3.16 21.04
N SER A 36 8.63 -2.86 22.31
CA SER A 36 9.30 -3.80 23.23
C SER A 36 8.28 -4.64 24.00
N GLU A 37 8.53 -5.93 24.19
CA GLU A 37 7.65 -6.84 24.96
C GLU A 37 7.34 -6.34 26.39
N SER A 38 8.26 -5.63 27.04
CA SER A 38 8.03 -5.06 28.37
C SER A 38 6.98 -3.94 28.41
N LYS A 39 6.78 -3.23 27.29
CA LYS A 39 5.84 -2.10 27.17
C LYS A 39 4.58 -2.46 26.38
N PHE A 40 4.72 -3.35 25.39
CA PHE A 40 3.65 -3.76 24.50
C PHE A 40 3.62 -5.30 24.38
N PRO A 41 3.24 -6.01 25.44
CA PRO A 41 3.24 -7.48 25.44
C PRO A 41 2.44 -8.03 24.25
N GLN A 42 3.02 -8.93 23.47
CA GLN A 42 2.39 -9.63 22.34
C GLN A 42 1.86 -8.74 21.20
N LEU A 43 2.17 -7.44 21.17
CA LEU A 43 1.65 -6.54 20.13
C LEU A 43 2.18 -6.95 18.76
N GLN A 44 3.48 -7.23 18.66
CA GLN A 44 4.11 -7.66 17.42
C GLN A 44 3.56 -8.99 16.91
N ASP A 45 3.38 -9.96 17.80
CA ASP A 45 2.79 -11.26 17.47
C ASP A 45 1.34 -11.14 17.01
N SER A 46 0.56 -10.28 17.68
CA SER A 46 -0.83 -10.01 17.30
C SER A 46 -0.92 -9.36 15.92
N MET A 47 -0.05 -8.38 15.64
CA MET A 47 0.09 -7.77 14.31
C MET A 47 0.48 -8.80 13.24
N HIS A 48 1.42 -9.70 13.54
CA HIS A 48 1.82 -10.73 12.59
C HIS A 48 0.70 -11.74 12.31
N LYS A 49 -0.08 -12.11 13.34
CA LYS A 49 -1.22 -13.03 13.20
C LYS A 49 -2.30 -12.46 12.29
N ILE A 50 -2.65 -11.18 12.42
CA ILE A 50 -3.71 -10.59 11.58
C ILE A 50 -3.30 -10.48 10.12
N TYR A 51 -2.02 -10.36 9.79
CA TYR A 51 -1.59 -10.29 8.38
C TYR A 51 -1.86 -11.58 7.59
N LYS A 52 -2.23 -12.68 8.25
CA LYS A 52 -2.74 -13.88 7.59
C LYS A 52 -4.05 -13.63 6.81
N ILE A 53 -4.83 -12.59 7.15
CA ILE A 53 -6.03 -12.21 6.38
C ILE A 53 -5.69 -11.57 5.03
N MET A 54 -4.42 -11.23 4.80
CA MET A 54 -3.91 -10.77 3.50
C MET A 54 -3.27 -11.92 2.72
N GLN A 55 -3.64 -13.17 3.00
CA GLN A 55 -3.07 -14.36 2.37
C GLN A 55 -4.18 -15.37 2.08
N GLY A 56 -3.99 -16.21 1.06
CA GLY A 56 -4.93 -17.27 0.69
C GLY A 56 -6.35 -16.74 0.44
N LYS A 57 -7.36 -17.54 0.81
CA LYS A 57 -8.78 -17.19 0.62
C LYS A 57 -9.23 -15.87 1.27
N PRO A 58 -8.78 -15.51 2.49
CA PRO A 58 -9.06 -14.18 3.05
C PRO A 58 -8.66 -12.99 2.16
N LEU A 59 -7.64 -13.15 1.29
CA LEU A 59 -7.19 -12.10 0.37
C LEU A 59 -8.19 -11.79 -0.75
N ASP A 60 -9.13 -12.69 -1.05
CA ASP A 60 -10.10 -12.54 -2.14
C ASP A 60 -10.87 -11.21 -2.02
N LYS A 61 -11.37 -10.89 -0.82
CA LYS A 61 -12.11 -9.65 -0.56
C LYS A 61 -11.27 -8.39 -0.81
N LEU A 62 -10.00 -8.43 -0.42
CA LEU A 62 -9.10 -7.30 -0.63
C LEU A 62 -8.75 -7.14 -2.12
N THR A 63 -8.60 -8.25 -2.82
CA THR A 63 -8.36 -8.31 -4.28
C THR A 63 -9.55 -7.72 -5.04
N ASP A 64 -10.77 -8.14 -4.69
CA ASP A 64 -12.00 -7.61 -5.27
C ASP A 64 -12.15 -6.10 -5.02
N SER A 65 -11.90 -5.67 -3.78
CA SER A 65 -11.92 -4.25 -3.40
C SER A 65 -10.89 -3.45 -4.21
N MET A 66 -9.68 -3.97 -4.38
CA MET A 66 -8.65 -3.34 -5.21
C MET A 66 -9.08 -3.20 -6.66
N MET A 67 -9.66 -4.24 -7.25
CA MET A 67 -10.18 -4.22 -8.62
C MET A 67 -11.27 -3.15 -8.79
N ILE A 68 -12.22 -3.08 -7.85
CA ILE A 68 -13.29 -2.07 -7.87
C ILE A 68 -12.71 -0.65 -7.76
N ASN A 69 -11.76 -0.42 -6.85
CA ASN A 69 -11.19 0.90 -6.65
C ASN A 69 -10.29 1.32 -7.82
N LEU A 70 -9.50 0.42 -8.42
CA LEU A 70 -8.74 0.70 -9.64
C LEU A 70 -9.68 1.18 -10.76
N GLN A 71 -10.72 0.40 -11.06
CA GLN A 71 -11.66 0.75 -12.11
C GLN A 71 -12.37 2.08 -11.85
N ARG A 72 -12.72 2.36 -10.58
CA ARG A 72 -13.28 3.65 -10.19
C ARG A 72 -12.34 4.81 -10.45
N VAL A 73 -11.07 4.68 -10.06
CA VAL A 73 -10.04 5.70 -10.29
C VAL A 73 -9.84 5.93 -11.79
N PHE A 74 -9.74 4.85 -12.59
CA PHE A 74 -9.66 4.93 -14.04
C PHE A 74 -10.88 5.63 -14.65
N LYS A 75 -12.10 5.15 -14.37
CA LYS A 75 -13.35 5.73 -14.87
C LYS A 75 -13.45 7.21 -14.54
N TRP A 76 -13.05 7.61 -13.34
CA TRP A 76 -13.05 9.01 -12.96
C TRP A 76 -12.00 9.83 -13.72
N LYS A 77 -10.72 9.41 -13.68
CA LYS A 77 -9.60 10.15 -14.30
C LYS A 77 -9.83 10.36 -15.81
N PHE A 78 -10.51 9.42 -16.46
CA PHE A 78 -10.79 9.43 -17.89
C PHE A 78 -12.23 9.81 -18.25
N SER A 79 -13.10 10.16 -17.29
CA SER A 79 -14.52 10.49 -17.52
C SER A 79 -14.74 11.66 -18.50
N GLN A 80 -13.79 12.60 -18.57
CA GLN A 80 -13.83 13.77 -19.44
C GLN A 80 -12.69 13.77 -20.47
N ALA A 81 -12.03 12.63 -20.67
CA ALA A 81 -10.95 12.53 -21.66
C ALA A 81 -11.56 12.51 -23.07
N THR A 82 -11.41 13.61 -23.81
CA THR A 82 -11.85 13.72 -25.21
C THR A 82 -10.74 13.47 -26.22
N ASP A 83 -9.48 13.46 -25.78
CA ASP A 83 -8.30 13.23 -26.60
C ASP A 83 -7.12 12.71 -25.75
N TRP A 84 -6.03 12.33 -26.43
CA TRP A 84 -4.77 11.92 -25.84
C TRP A 84 -4.22 12.97 -24.87
N ARG A 85 -3.67 12.48 -23.75
CA ARG A 85 -2.96 13.30 -22.76
C ARG A 85 -1.55 12.78 -22.58
N THR A 86 -0.60 13.71 -22.57
CA THR A 86 0.80 13.39 -22.27
C THR A 86 1.02 13.61 -20.76
N GLU A 87 1.52 12.58 -20.08
CA GLU A 87 1.83 12.61 -18.64
C GLU A 87 3.14 11.85 -18.38
N ASN A 88 3.83 12.18 -17.30
CA ASN A 88 4.98 11.38 -16.85
C ASN A 88 4.48 10.02 -16.33
N MET A 89 4.99 8.92 -16.89
CA MET A 89 4.50 7.57 -16.57
C MET A 89 4.65 7.20 -15.08
N TYR A 90 5.74 7.61 -14.41
CA TYR A 90 5.89 7.35 -12.98
C TYR A 90 4.85 8.12 -12.17
N GLN A 91 4.61 9.40 -12.51
CA GLN A 91 3.54 10.18 -11.87
C GLN A 91 2.15 9.60 -12.14
N PHE A 92 1.92 9.07 -13.34
CA PHE A 92 0.69 8.36 -13.69
C PHE A 92 0.49 7.12 -12.81
N CYS A 93 1.48 6.23 -12.71
CA CYS A 93 1.43 5.05 -11.85
C CYS A 93 1.25 5.43 -10.37
N CYS A 94 1.99 6.44 -9.89
CA CYS A 94 1.88 6.95 -8.53
C CYS A 94 0.47 7.46 -8.22
N SER A 95 -0.13 8.27 -9.12
CA SER A 95 -1.49 8.79 -8.97
C SER A 95 -2.52 7.67 -8.86
N ILE A 96 -2.51 6.70 -9.79
CA ILE A 96 -3.50 5.63 -9.83
C ILE A 96 -3.34 4.69 -8.63
N MET A 97 -2.13 4.18 -8.40
CA MET A 97 -1.89 3.16 -7.39
C MET A 97 -2.04 3.71 -5.98
N PHE A 98 -1.59 4.94 -5.71
CA PHE A 98 -1.76 5.54 -4.39
C PHE A 98 -3.25 5.70 -4.04
N GLU A 99 -4.05 6.25 -4.95
CA GLU A 99 -5.48 6.46 -4.71
C GLU A 99 -6.23 5.12 -4.56
N ALA A 100 -6.01 4.17 -5.47
CA ALA A 100 -6.66 2.87 -5.41
C ALA A 100 -6.28 2.08 -4.15
N SER A 101 -4.99 2.03 -3.80
CA SER A 101 -4.53 1.35 -2.58
C SER A 101 -5.04 2.02 -1.31
N PHE A 102 -5.07 3.35 -1.26
CA PHE A 102 -5.60 4.07 -0.11
C PHE A 102 -7.09 3.79 0.08
N MET A 103 -7.90 3.88 -0.98
CA MET A 103 -9.33 3.59 -0.93
C MET A 103 -9.62 2.13 -0.58
N THR A 104 -8.75 1.22 -1.00
CA THR A 104 -8.88 -0.22 -0.74
C THR A 104 -8.59 -0.57 0.71
N LEU A 105 -7.58 0.07 1.31
CA LEU A 105 -7.17 -0.20 2.70
C LEU A 105 -7.97 0.64 3.70
N TYR A 106 -7.98 1.95 3.49
CA TYR A 106 -8.49 2.96 4.42
C TYR A 106 -9.88 3.48 4.05
N GLY A 107 -10.54 2.86 3.08
CA GLY A 107 -11.91 3.18 2.74
C GLY A 107 -12.11 4.64 2.36
N ARG A 108 -13.28 5.20 2.70
CA ARG A 108 -13.67 6.56 2.32
C ARG A 108 -14.21 7.36 3.50
N ASP A 109 -13.93 8.65 3.48
CA ASP A 109 -14.60 9.62 4.32
C ASP A 109 -15.91 10.05 3.62
N PRO A 110 -17.08 9.93 4.27
CA PRO A 110 -18.36 10.29 3.67
C PRO A 110 -18.62 11.80 3.57
N VAL A 111 -17.84 12.65 4.26
CA VAL A 111 -18.06 14.09 4.37
C VAL A 111 -16.97 14.88 3.64
N ALA A 112 -15.72 14.41 3.68
CA ALA A 112 -14.63 15.09 3.01
C ALA A 112 -14.64 14.86 1.49
N ASP A 113 -14.11 15.83 0.73
CA ASP A 113 -13.71 15.61 -0.66
C ASP A 113 -12.49 14.67 -0.69
N GLY A 114 -12.79 13.37 -0.57
CA GLY A 114 -11.80 12.33 -0.34
C GLY A 114 -10.69 12.33 -1.39
N ARG A 115 -10.95 12.74 -2.63
CA ARG A 115 -9.94 12.74 -3.70
C ARG A 115 -8.94 13.86 -3.56
N ASN A 116 -9.39 15.09 -3.29
CA ASN A 116 -8.48 16.21 -3.06
C ASN A 116 -7.58 15.93 -1.86
N VAL A 117 -8.15 15.35 -0.79
CA VAL A 117 -7.40 14.91 0.40
C VAL A 117 -6.39 13.81 0.06
N ILE A 118 -6.76 12.81 -0.74
CA ILE A 118 -5.86 11.72 -1.14
C ILE A 118 -4.73 12.24 -2.04
N SER A 119 -5.02 13.15 -2.96
CA SER A 119 -4.00 13.77 -3.82
C SER A 119 -2.99 14.57 -3.00
N GLU A 120 -3.48 15.39 -2.06
CA GLU A 120 -2.63 16.15 -1.14
C GLU A 120 -1.76 15.23 -0.27
N MET A 121 -2.34 14.12 0.22
CA MET A 121 -1.61 13.08 0.95
C MET A 121 -0.54 12.43 0.08
N ARG A 122 -0.82 12.11 -1.19
CA ARG A 122 0.13 11.52 -2.13
C ARG A 122 1.33 12.43 -2.37
N GLU A 123 1.10 13.73 -2.51
CA GLU A 123 2.17 14.72 -2.69
C GLU A 123 3.10 14.76 -1.47
N LYS A 124 2.52 14.81 -0.27
CA LYS A 124 3.28 14.73 0.99
C LYS A 124 4.01 13.39 1.12
N PHE A 125 3.34 12.29 0.78
CA PHE A 125 3.92 10.95 0.79
C PHE A 125 5.16 10.87 -0.09
N THR A 126 5.07 11.38 -1.32
CA THR A 126 6.19 11.39 -2.28
C THR A 126 7.38 12.17 -1.75
N LYS A 127 7.14 13.32 -1.12
CA LYS A 127 8.20 14.13 -0.48
C LYS A 127 8.84 13.41 0.71
N PHE A 128 8.05 12.73 1.53
CA PHE A 128 8.55 11.93 2.65
C PHE A 128 9.38 10.72 2.16
N ASP A 129 8.86 9.98 1.18
CA ASP A 129 9.49 8.77 0.63
C ASP A 129 10.85 9.08 -0.03
N ALA A 130 10.95 10.22 -0.73
CA ALA A 130 12.22 10.71 -1.27
C ALA A 130 13.32 10.95 -0.21
N LYS A 131 12.93 11.06 1.07
CA LYS A 131 13.84 11.25 2.21
C LYS A 131 14.00 9.99 3.06
N PHE A 132 13.21 8.95 2.79
CA PHE A 132 13.24 7.68 3.52
C PHE A 132 14.64 7.03 3.58
N PRO A 133 15.45 6.98 2.49
CA PRO A 133 16.79 6.39 2.56
C PRO A 133 17.70 7.06 3.60
N TYR A 134 17.59 8.39 3.76
CA TYR A 134 18.36 9.14 4.76
C TYR A 134 17.90 8.82 6.19
N LEU A 135 16.61 8.59 6.41
CA LEU A 135 16.05 8.18 7.70
C LEU A 135 16.51 6.75 8.09
N VAL A 136 16.61 5.85 7.11
CA VAL A 136 17.12 4.48 7.31
C VAL A 136 18.57 4.50 7.78
N ILE A 137 19.44 5.30 7.16
CA ILE A 137 20.85 5.46 7.58
C ILE A 137 21.04 6.43 8.77
N ASN A 138 19.95 6.77 9.47
CA ASN A 138 19.95 7.58 10.70
C ASN A 138 20.44 9.03 10.54
N VAL A 139 20.26 9.66 9.37
CA VAL A 139 20.42 11.11 9.26
C VAL A 139 19.35 11.80 10.13
N PRO A 140 19.72 12.73 11.02
CA PRO A 140 18.75 13.44 11.84
C PRO A 140 17.68 14.12 10.99
N ILE A 141 16.39 13.84 11.26
CA ILE A 141 15.27 14.36 10.47
C ILE A 141 15.23 15.91 10.44
N ALA A 142 15.78 16.57 11.45
CA ALA A 142 15.93 18.04 11.50
C ALA A 142 16.83 18.60 10.40
N LEU A 143 17.70 17.78 9.80
CA LEU A 143 18.56 18.15 8.66
C LEU A 143 17.91 17.87 7.30
N LEU A 144 16.69 17.30 7.28
CA LEU A 144 16.00 16.88 6.06
C LEU A 144 14.91 17.88 5.64
N GLY A 145 15.08 19.18 5.94
CA GLY A 145 14.11 20.22 5.61
C GLY A 145 12.72 19.94 6.20
N ASP A 146 11.68 20.04 5.37
CA ASP A 146 10.28 19.90 5.81
C ASP A 146 9.86 18.45 6.15
N THR A 147 10.76 17.47 6.04
CA THR A 147 10.45 16.04 6.25
C THR A 147 9.77 15.78 7.60
N LYS A 148 10.18 16.50 8.65
CA LYS A 148 9.55 16.38 9.98
C LYS A 148 8.08 16.81 9.97
N SER A 149 7.79 18.01 9.43
CA SER A 149 6.43 18.54 9.32
C SER A 149 5.56 17.65 8.43
N ILE A 150 6.10 17.27 7.26
CA ILE A 150 5.42 16.39 6.31
C ILE A 150 5.05 15.05 6.97
N ARG A 151 5.95 14.45 7.76
CA ARG A 151 5.66 13.24 8.51
C ARG A 151 4.53 13.44 9.51
N GLU A 152 4.56 14.54 10.27
CA GLU A 152 3.53 14.88 11.26
C GLU A 152 2.17 15.09 10.57
N GLU A 153 2.13 15.80 9.44
CA GLU A 153 0.92 16.00 8.62
C GLU A 153 0.39 14.69 8.03
N LEU A 154 1.26 13.80 7.54
CA LEU A 154 0.88 12.48 7.05
C LEU A 154 0.24 11.63 8.14
N ILE A 155 0.80 11.66 9.35
CA ILE A 155 0.27 10.96 10.53
C ILE A 155 -1.11 11.52 10.91
N GLN A 156 -1.31 12.83 10.82
CA GLN A 156 -2.59 13.45 11.17
C GLN A 156 -3.78 12.98 10.33
N TYR A 157 -3.59 12.38 9.15
CA TYR A 157 -4.69 11.80 8.38
C TYR A 157 -5.26 10.51 8.99
N PHE A 158 -4.51 9.87 9.91
CA PHE A 158 -4.85 8.60 10.54
C PHE A 158 -5.18 8.73 12.03
N MET A 159 -5.42 9.95 12.53
CA MET A 159 -5.87 10.14 13.90
C MET A 159 -7.14 9.30 14.17
N PRO A 160 -7.31 8.72 15.36
CA PRO A 160 -8.43 7.82 15.65
C PRO A 160 -9.80 8.42 15.30
N HIS A 161 -10.05 9.70 15.58
CA HIS A 161 -11.29 10.37 15.19
C HIS A 161 -11.53 10.41 13.66
N LYS A 162 -10.47 10.53 12.84
CA LYS A 162 -10.57 10.45 11.37
C LYS A 162 -10.71 9.01 10.89
N MET A 163 -10.12 8.05 11.62
CA MET A 163 -10.27 6.63 11.32
C MET A 163 -11.68 6.12 11.62
N ASN A 164 -12.32 6.65 12.67
CA ASN A 164 -13.64 6.22 13.13
C ASN A 164 -14.79 6.64 12.21
N VAL A 165 -14.62 7.70 11.42
CA VAL A 165 -15.65 8.17 10.48
C VAL A 165 -15.56 7.51 9.10
N ARG A 166 -14.45 6.78 8.84
CA ARG A 166 -14.25 6.09 7.56
C ARG A 166 -15.18 4.90 7.43
N ARG A 167 -15.65 4.69 6.19
CA ARG A 167 -16.45 3.53 5.79
C ARG A 167 -15.66 2.66 4.83
N ASP A 168 -16.04 1.39 4.73
CA ASP A 168 -15.41 0.42 3.82
C ASP A 168 -13.91 0.21 4.12
N LEU A 169 -13.53 0.16 5.40
CA LEU A 169 -12.16 -0.20 5.79
C LEU A 169 -11.89 -1.65 5.39
N ALA A 170 -10.66 -1.95 4.96
CA ALA A 170 -10.25 -3.33 4.80
C ALA A 170 -10.23 -4.03 6.16
N GLU A 171 -10.58 -5.31 6.20
CA GLU A 171 -10.58 -6.13 7.43
C GLU A 171 -9.23 -6.06 8.17
N VAL A 172 -8.12 -5.94 7.44
CA VAL A 172 -6.80 -5.75 8.05
C VAL A 172 -6.64 -4.41 8.74
N ILE A 173 -7.23 -3.35 8.23
CA ILE A 173 -7.18 -2.03 8.89
C ILE A 173 -8.09 -2.00 10.11
N GLU A 174 -9.26 -2.65 10.05
CA GLU A 174 -10.14 -2.82 11.21
C GLU A 174 -9.44 -3.61 12.32
N ALA A 175 -8.91 -4.79 12.01
CA ALA A 175 -8.19 -5.61 12.98
C ALA A 175 -6.95 -4.91 13.55
N ARG A 176 -6.21 -4.13 12.73
CA ARG A 176 -5.09 -3.30 13.21
C ARG A 176 -5.56 -2.25 14.20
N LYS A 177 -6.64 -1.55 13.87
CA LYS A 177 -7.21 -0.52 14.73
C LYS A 177 -7.61 -1.12 16.07
N ASP A 178 -8.36 -2.23 16.07
CA ASP A 178 -8.79 -2.92 17.29
C ASP A 178 -7.61 -3.36 18.16
N ILE A 179 -6.56 -3.90 17.56
CA ILE A 179 -5.33 -4.25 18.28
C ILE A 179 -4.70 -3.01 18.91
N LEU A 180 -4.55 -1.92 18.15
CA LEU A 180 -3.89 -0.70 18.65
C LEU A 180 -4.70 -0.01 19.76
N GLU A 181 -6.03 -0.08 19.71
CA GLU A 181 -6.92 0.45 20.75
C GLU A 181 -6.82 -0.31 22.07
N ASN A 182 -6.44 -1.59 22.05
CA ASN A 182 -6.28 -2.42 23.26
C ASN A 182 -5.03 -2.08 24.11
N TYR A 183 -4.19 -1.13 23.68
CA TYR A 183 -3.00 -0.72 24.41
C TYR A 183 -3.11 0.75 24.84
N ASP A 184 -3.59 0.98 26.07
CA ASP A 184 -3.79 2.33 26.66
C ASP A 184 -2.52 3.21 26.67
N VAL A 185 -1.35 2.57 26.68
CA VAL A 185 -0.04 3.23 26.63
C VAL A 185 0.28 3.85 25.26
N LEU A 186 -0.43 3.45 24.19
CA LEU A 186 -0.32 4.07 22.88
C LEU A 186 -1.21 5.31 22.83
N ARG A 187 -0.59 6.47 22.62
CA ARG A 187 -1.34 7.70 22.40
C ARG A 187 -1.99 7.64 21.02
N ASP A 188 -3.03 8.43 20.81
CA ASP A 188 -3.70 8.57 19.51
C ASP A 188 -2.73 8.86 18.35
N TYR A 189 -1.71 9.70 18.61
CA TYR A 189 -0.65 9.97 17.66
C TYR A 189 0.16 8.71 17.30
N ASP A 190 0.47 7.87 18.28
CA ASP A 190 1.24 6.64 18.08
C ASP A 190 0.44 5.63 17.24
N LYS A 191 -0.87 5.51 17.51
CA LYS A 191 -1.80 4.70 16.71
C LYS A 191 -1.88 5.18 15.26
N ALA A 192 -1.99 6.50 15.07
CA ALA A 192 -1.99 7.13 13.75
C ALA A 192 -0.67 6.90 12.99
N ALA A 193 0.46 6.98 13.69
CA ALA A 193 1.79 6.71 13.15
C ALA A 193 1.95 5.25 12.69
N HIS A 194 1.36 4.29 13.41
CA HIS A 194 1.30 2.89 12.97
C HIS A 194 0.49 2.68 11.69
N HIS A 195 -0.58 3.44 11.47
CA HIS A 195 -1.33 3.42 10.22
C HIS A 195 -0.55 4.06 9.07
N PHE A 196 0.13 5.19 9.31
CA PHE A 196 0.99 5.79 8.30
C PHE A 196 2.12 4.84 7.87
N ALA A 197 2.79 4.18 8.82
CA ALA A 197 3.80 3.16 8.52
C ALA A 197 3.26 2.01 7.68
N PHE A 198 2.03 1.56 7.95
CA PHE A 198 1.38 0.50 7.18
C PHE A 198 1.01 0.95 5.76
N LEU A 199 0.55 2.19 5.58
CA LEU A 199 0.34 2.75 4.24
C LEU A 199 1.67 2.80 3.48
N TRP A 200 2.74 3.29 4.10
CA TRP A 200 4.05 3.32 3.46
C TRP A 200 4.51 1.92 3.02
N ALA A 201 4.34 0.92 3.88
CA ALA A 201 4.68 -0.47 3.55
C ALA A 201 3.83 -1.03 2.39
N SER A 202 2.57 -0.59 2.25
CA SER A 202 1.67 -1.11 1.20
C SER A 202 1.89 -0.46 -0.17
N VAL A 203 2.31 0.80 -0.25
CA VAL A 203 2.48 1.49 -1.54
C VAL A 203 3.92 1.77 -1.94
N GLY A 204 4.86 1.82 -0.99
CA GLY A 204 6.27 2.20 -1.24
C GLY A 204 6.98 1.30 -2.25
N ASN A 205 6.68 0.00 -2.25
CA ASN A 205 7.20 -0.94 -3.24
C ASN A 205 6.25 -1.15 -4.43
N THR A 206 4.94 -1.06 -4.18
CA THR A 206 3.90 -1.33 -5.19
C THR A 206 3.95 -0.31 -6.33
N ILE A 207 4.09 0.98 -6.02
CA ILE A 207 4.15 2.06 -7.02
C ILE A 207 5.34 1.87 -7.99
N PRO A 208 6.61 1.74 -7.52
CA PRO A 208 7.73 1.54 -8.44
C PRO A 208 7.66 0.19 -9.18
N ALA A 209 7.13 -0.87 -8.56
CA ALA A 209 6.91 -2.15 -9.26
C ALA A 209 5.92 -1.98 -10.44
N THR A 210 4.79 -1.31 -10.22
CA THR A 210 3.82 -0.99 -11.29
C THR A 210 4.47 -0.15 -12.39
N PHE A 211 5.26 0.86 -12.03
CA PHE A 211 5.97 1.69 -13.02
C PHE A 211 6.91 0.85 -13.89
N TRP A 212 7.76 0.01 -13.29
CA TRP A 212 8.72 -0.78 -14.07
C TRP A 212 8.02 -1.83 -14.93
N ALA A 213 6.97 -2.48 -14.42
CA ALA A 213 6.14 -3.38 -15.22
C ALA A 213 5.58 -2.67 -16.46
N MET A 214 4.95 -1.51 -16.28
CA MET A 214 4.40 -0.71 -17.39
C MET A 214 5.49 -0.24 -18.36
N TYR A 215 6.63 0.22 -17.84
CA TYR A 215 7.77 0.67 -18.65
C TYR A 215 8.26 -0.43 -19.58
N TYR A 216 8.53 -1.62 -19.05
CA TYR A 216 9.06 -2.71 -19.86
C TYR A 216 8.02 -3.25 -20.84
N LEU A 217 6.75 -3.36 -20.45
CA LEU A 217 5.69 -3.74 -21.39
C LEU A 217 5.62 -2.77 -22.57
N VAL A 218 5.53 -1.46 -22.34
CA VAL A 218 5.44 -0.47 -23.43
C VAL A 218 6.73 -0.41 -24.25
N ARG A 219 7.89 -0.70 -23.65
CA ARG A 219 9.18 -0.75 -24.36
C ARG A 219 9.35 -2.00 -25.23
N HIS A 220 8.63 -3.08 -24.95
CA HIS A 220 8.75 -4.37 -25.64
C HIS A 220 7.40 -4.77 -26.25
N PRO A 221 7.09 -4.33 -27.50
CA PRO A 221 5.78 -4.53 -28.11
C PRO A 221 5.32 -5.99 -28.20
N GLU A 222 6.25 -6.92 -28.42
CA GLU A 222 5.95 -8.36 -28.43
C GLU A 222 5.47 -8.85 -27.07
N ALA A 223 6.16 -8.45 -25.98
CA ALA A 223 5.74 -8.79 -24.62
C ALA A 223 4.38 -8.17 -24.28
N LEU A 224 4.15 -6.90 -24.64
CA LEU A 224 2.86 -6.24 -24.46
C LEU A 224 1.74 -6.92 -25.26
N ALA A 225 2.01 -7.38 -26.48
CA ALA A 225 1.04 -8.11 -27.28
C ALA A 225 0.68 -9.43 -26.60
N SER A 226 1.66 -10.23 -26.18
CA SER A 226 1.41 -11.52 -25.52
C SER A 226 0.64 -11.37 -24.21
N VAL A 227 0.96 -10.36 -23.38
CA VAL A 227 0.21 -10.09 -22.14
C VAL A 227 -1.23 -9.64 -22.44
N ARG A 228 -1.44 -8.82 -23.47
CA ARG A 228 -2.80 -8.43 -23.90
C ARG A 228 -3.61 -9.61 -24.40
N ASP A 229 -3.00 -10.49 -25.17
CA ASP A 229 -3.67 -11.69 -25.70
C ASP A 229 -4.07 -12.62 -24.55
N GLU A 230 -3.20 -12.82 -23.55
CA GLU A 230 -3.52 -13.62 -22.35
C GLU A 230 -4.71 -13.02 -21.57
N ILE A 231 -4.69 -11.70 -21.33
CA ILE A 231 -5.79 -10.99 -20.66
C ILE A 231 -7.09 -11.11 -21.47
N ASP A 232 -7.03 -10.94 -22.79
CA ASP A 232 -8.21 -10.98 -23.65
C ASP A 232 -8.81 -12.40 -23.72
N HIS A 233 -7.99 -13.44 -23.72
CA HIS A 233 -8.45 -14.82 -23.57
C HIS A 233 -9.12 -15.08 -22.22
N LEU A 234 -8.58 -14.55 -21.13
CA LEU A 234 -9.22 -14.66 -19.81
C LEU A 234 -10.58 -13.95 -19.80
N LEU A 235 -10.67 -12.73 -20.33
CA LEU A 235 -11.93 -11.98 -20.37
C LEU A 235 -12.99 -12.69 -21.23
N GLN A 236 -12.59 -13.26 -22.37
CA GLN A 236 -13.48 -14.03 -23.25
C GLN A 236 -13.98 -15.32 -22.57
N SER A 237 -13.07 -16.09 -21.97
CA SER A 237 -13.41 -17.36 -21.31
C SER A 237 -14.30 -17.18 -20.07
N THR A 238 -14.19 -16.03 -19.40
CA THR A 238 -15.03 -15.65 -18.25
C THR A 238 -16.31 -14.92 -18.66
N GLY A 239 -16.59 -14.80 -19.95
CA GLY A 239 -17.82 -14.19 -20.48
C GLY A 239 -17.91 -12.68 -20.26
N GLN A 240 -16.79 -12.02 -19.95
CA GLN A 240 -16.77 -10.59 -19.67
C GLN A 240 -16.72 -9.80 -20.99
N LYS A 241 -17.79 -9.03 -21.26
CA LYS A 241 -17.99 -8.31 -22.52
C LYS A 241 -17.70 -6.81 -22.38
N ARG A 242 -16.71 -6.31 -23.13
CA ARG A 242 -16.38 -4.88 -23.20
C ARG A 242 -17.61 -4.05 -23.61
N GLY A 243 -17.89 -2.95 -22.89
CA GLY A 243 -19.02 -2.05 -23.12
C GLY A 243 -18.91 -0.75 -22.30
N PRO A 244 -19.80 0.24 -22.50
CA PRO A 244 -19.67 1.58 -21.91
C PRO A 244 -19.67 1.63 -20.37
N ASN A 245 -20.38 0.68 -19.73
CA ASN A 245 -20.45 0.52 -18.27
C ASN A 245 -19.79 -0.78 -17.80
N TYR A 246 -18.82 -1.28 -18.58
CA TYR A 246 -18.16 -2.54 -18.28
C TYR A 246 -17.30 -2.40 -17.02
N ASP A 247 -17.63 -3.23 -16.02
CA ASP A 247 -16.77 -3.50 -14.88
C ASP A 247 -16.20 -4.91 -15.06
N ILE A 248 -14.87 -4.97 -15.07
CA ILE A 248 -14.10 -6.21 -15.05
C ILE A 248 -14.16 -6.79 -13.64
N HIS A 249 -14.45 -8.08 -13.53
CA HIS A 249 -14.33 -8.82 -12.29
C HIS A 249 -13.47 -10.05 -12.54
N ILE A 250 -12.26 -10.04 -11.99
CA ILE A 250 -11.32 -11.17 -12.10
C ILE A 250 -11.05 -11.66 -10.68
N THR A 251 -11.31 -12.94 -10.42
CA THR A 251 -11.06 -13.53 -9.10
C THR A 251 -9.57 -13.71 -8.86
N ARG A 252 -9.16 -13.92 -7.61
CA ARG A 252 -7.75 -14.20 -7.27
C ARG A 252 -7.22 -15.42 -8.02
N GLU A 253 -7.98 -16.51 -8.10
CA GLU A 253 -7.56 -17.72 -8.81
C GLU A 253 -7.38 -17.48 -10.32
N GLN A 254 -8.19 -16.60 -10.89
CA GLN A 254 -8.05 -16.20 -12.29
C GLN A 254 -6.81 -15.34 -12.51
N LEU A 255 -6.50 -14.42 -11.59
CA LEU A 255 -5.23 -13.68 -11.61
C LEU A 255 -4.03 -14.62 -11.46
N ASP A 256 -4.10 -15.59 -10.55
CA ASP A 256 -3.06 -16.61 -10.33
C ASP A 256 -2.85 -17.51 -11.57
N SER A 257 -3.80 -17.54 -12.51
CA SER A 257 -3.72 -18.32 -13.75
C SER A 257 -3.05 -17.60 -14.92
N LEU A 258 -2.80 -16.28 -14.79
CA LEU A 258 -2.04 -15.50 -15.76
C LEU A 258 -0.56 -15.81 -15.58
N VAL A 259 0.05 -16.47 -16.56
CA VAL A 259 1.44 -16.95 -16.47
C VAL A 259 2.44 -16.02 -17.15
N LEU A 260 1.96 -15.14 -18.03
CA LEU A 260 2.78 -14.12 -18.68
C LEU A 260 2.83 -12.82 -17.88
N LEU A 261 1.76 -12.50 -17.14
CA LEU A 261 1.64 -11.30 -16.29
C LEU A 261 2.43 -11.42 -14.98
#